data_AF-A0A257XPT4-F1
#
_entry.id   AF-A0A257XPT4-F1
#
_cell.length_a   1.000
_cell.length_b   1.000
_cell.length_c   1.000
_cell.angle_alpha   90.00
_cell.angle_beta   90.00
_cell.angle_gamma   90.00
#
_symmetry.space_group_name_H-M   'P 1'
#
loop_
_entity.id
_entity.type
_entity.pdbx_description
1 polymer ?
#
loop_
_entity_poly.entity_id
_entity_poly.type
_entity_poly.pdbx_seq_one_letter_code
_entity_poly.pdbx_strand_id
1 'polypeptide(L)'
;RAGLEDHFCGKLLGVPLGVDVCYTNHAEADQDDMDTLLTLLAAAGVTYVMGIPGADDVMLNYQSTSFHDALYVREVFGLKRAPEFEAWLQSMHITGTDGRLLPADGGHPLLGFVAERAA
;
A
#
# COMPACT_ATOMS: atom_id res chain seq x y z
N ARG A 1 14.11 -1.65 12.19
CA ARG A 1 13.97 -1.77 13.66
C ARG A 1 13.01 -0.73 14.24
N ALA A 2 13.30 0.57 14.12
CA ALA A 2 12.48 1.64 14.72
C ALA A 2 10.97 1.51 14.44
N GLY A 3 10.56 1.23 13.21
CA GLY A 3 9.13 1.05 12.88
C GLY A 3 8.41 -0.03 13.70
N LEU A 4 9.09 -1.12 14.09
CA LEU A 4 8.50 -2.14 14.97
C LEU A 4 8.41 -1.67 16.43
N GLU A 5 9.38 -0.88 16.88
CA GLU A 5 9.40 -0.31 18.22
C GLU A 5 8.27 0.72 18.37
N ASP A 6 8.10 1.59 17.37
CA ASP A 6 7.02 2.58 17.32
C ASP A 6 5.67 1.88 17.32
N HIS A 7 5.44 0.92 16.41
CA HIS A 7 4.21 0.14 16.33
C HIS A 7 3.88 -0.57 17.65
N PHE A 8 4.85 -1.27 18.25
CA PHE A 8 4.66 -1.93 19.54
C PHE A 8 4.26 -0.94 20.64
N CYS A 9 4.99 0.18 20.77
CA CYS A 9 4.68 1.20 21.75
C CYS A 9 3.28 1.78 21.56
N GLY A 10 2.89 2.07 20.31
CA GLY A 10 1.55 2.57 20.00
C GLY A 10 0.44 1.59 20.39
N LYS A 11 0.62 0.30 20.08
CA LYS A 11 -0.32 -0.75 20.49
C LYS A 11 -0.39 -0.90 22.00
N LEU A 12 0.75 -0.85 22.70
CA LEU A 12 0.81 -0.90 24.17
C LEU A 12 0.06 0.28 24.81
N LEU A 13 0.12 1.46 24.19
CA LEU A 13 -0.62 2.65 24.63
C LEU A 13 -2.12 2.61 24.24
N GLY A 14 -2.57 1.59 23.51
CA GLY A 14 -3.97 1.42 23.13
C GLY A 14 -4.44 2.34 21.99
N VAL A 15 -3.52 2.91 21.20
CA VAL A 15 -3.87 3.77 20.05
C VAL A 15 -3.82 3.00 18.72
N PRO A 16 -4.63 3.37 17.71
CA PRO A 16 -4.62 2.74 16.39
C PRO A 16 -3.42 3.22 15.56
N LEU A 17 -2.20 2.95 16.02
CA LEU A 17 -0.98 3.42 15.36
C LEU A 17 -0.77 2.71 14.02
N GLY A 18 -0.47 3.51 12.99
CA GLY A 18 0.07 3.08 11.71
C GLY A 18 1.52 3.53 11.55
N VAL A 19 2.18 3.07 10.50
CA VAL A 19 3.58 3.42 10.21
C VAL A 19 3.70 3.77 8.74
N ASP A 20 4.27 4.94 8.44
CA ASP A 20 4.77 5.23 7.10
C ASP A 20 6.13 4.53 6.95
N VAL A 21 6.19 3.56 6.06
CA VAL A 21 7.43 2.83 5.77
C VAL A 21 8.10 3.60 4.66
N CYS A 22 9.21 4.27 4.98
CA CYS A 22 9.83 5.18 4.04
C CYS A 22 11.33 5.33 4.27
N TYR A 23 12.05 5.76 3.24
CA TYR A 23 13.43 6.19 3.34
C TYR A 23 13.69 7.43 2.47
N THR A 24 14.81 8.09 2.74
CA THR A 24 15.32 9.18 1.91
C THR A 24 16.59 8.74 1.21
N ASN A 25 16.81 9.21 -0.02
CA ASN A 25 17.93 8.78 -0.88
C ASN A 25 19.37 8.94 -0.32
N HIS A 26 19.56 9.67 0.79
CA HIS A 26 20.86 9.81 1.45
C HIS A 26 21.08 8.80 2.59
N ALA A 27 20.02 8.09 3.00
CA ALA A 27 20.12 6.99 3.94
C ALA A 27 20.60 5.73 3.18
N GLU A 28 21.36 4.88 3.88
CA GLU A 28 21.70 3.55 3.38
C GLU A 28 20.47 2.64 3.56
N ALA A 29 19.50 2.81 2.67
CA ALA A 29 18.28 2.04 2.59
C ALA A 29 17.76 2.05 1.15
N ASP A 30 17.03 1.00 0.78
CA ASP A 30 16.36 0.90 -0.51
C ASP A 30 14.94 0.31 -0.37
N GLN A 31 14.33 -0.03 -1.50
CA GLN A 31 12.97 -0.55 -1.52
C GLN A 31 12.86 -1.96 -0.91
N ASP A 32 13.91 -2.77 -0.94
CA ASP A 32 13.88 -4.11 -0.33
C ASP A 32 13.84 -4.01 1.20
N ASP A 33 14.50 -3.00 1.77
CA ASP A 33 14.39 -2.68 3.20
C ASP A 33 12.95 -2.29 3.59
N MET A 34 12.29 -1.52 2.72
CA MET A 34 10.89 -1.13 2.90
C MET A 34 9.96 -2.34 2.87
N ASP A 35 10.09 -3.21 1.86
CA ASP A 35 9.27 -4.42 1.74
C ASP A 35 9.46 -5.35 2.94
N THR A 36 10.70 -5.46 3.43
CA THR A 36 11.02 -6.20 4.66
C THR A 36 10.28 -5.61 5.86
N LEU A 37 10.38 -4.30 6.09
CA LEU A 37 9.73 -3.66 7.23
C LEU A 37 8.20 -3.72 7.12
N LEU A 38 7.63 -3.46 5.95
CA LEU A 38 6.20 -3.54 5.68
C LEU A 38 5.67 -4.95 5.99
N THR A 39 6.37 -6.00 5.54
CA THR A 39 5.98 -7.40 5.79
C THR A 39 5.99 -7.74 7.28
N LEU A 40 7.02 -7.30 8.02
CA LEU A 40 7.11 -7.49 9.46
C LEU A 40 5.99 -6.74 10.21
N LEU A 41 5.68 -5.52 9.78
CA LEU A 41 4.60 -4.71 10.35
C LEU A 41 3.22 -5.33 10.08
N ALA A 42 2.99 -5.86 8.88
CA ALA A 42 1.77 -6.59 8.55
C ALA A 42 1.61 -7.84 9.44
N ALA A 43 2.67 -8.62 9.61
CA ALA A 43 2.68 -9.77 10.54
C ALA A 43 2.40 -9.34 12.00
N ALA A 44 2.85 -8.14 12.40
CA ALA A 44 2.61 -7.57 13.72
C ALA A 44 1.23 -6.88 13.86
N GLY A 45 0.37 -6.89 12.83
CA GLY A 45 -0.95 -6.28 12.88
C GLY A 45 -0.95 -4.74 12.87
N VAL A 46 -0.10 -4.13 12.04
CA VAL A 46 -0.12 -2.68 11.76
C VAL A 46 -1.51 -2.22 11.34
N THR A 47 -1.95 -1.08 11.87
CA THR A 47 -3.33 -0.61 11.65
C THR A 47 -3.53 -0.06 10.25
N TYR A 48 -2.56 0.74 9.77
CA TYR A 48 -2.52 1.29 8.43
C TYR A 48 -1.07 1.65 8.04
N VAL A 49 -0.84 1.80 6.74
CA VAL A 49 0.40 2.30 6.14
C VAL A 49 0.04 3.34 5.07
N MET A 50 1.02 4.12 4.60
CA MET A 50 0.82 5.08 3.51
C MET A 50 0.77 4.41 2.14
N GLY A 51 0.31 5.14 1.13
CA GLY A 51 0.29 4.69 -0.25
C GLY A 51 0.54 5.87 -1.18
N ILE A 52 1.66 5.84 -1.89
CA ILE A 52 2.11 6.88 -2.84
C ILE A 52 2.18 6.29 -4.25
N PRO A 53 1.77 7.02 -5.31
CA PRO A 53 1.88 6.53 -6.68
C PRO A 53 3.33 6.13 -7.02
N GLY A 54 3.55 4.84 -7.28
CA GLY A 54 4.87 4.33 -7.63
C GLY A 54 5.92 4.43 -6.51
N ALA A 55 5.49 4.52 -5.24
CA ALA A 55 6.36 4.67 -4.06
C ALA A 55 7.18 5.98 -4.00
N ASP A 56 7.09 6.86 -5.02
CA ASP A 56 7.95 8.04 -5.14
C ASP A 56 7.17 9.34 -4.86
N ASP A 57 7.49 9.99 -3.75
CA ASP A 57 7.00 11.34 -3.48
C ASP A 57 8.03 12.36 -3.93
N VAL A 58 7.89 12.79 -5.19
CA VAL A 58 8.77 13.76 -5.84
C VAL A 58 8.77 15.15 -5.17
N MET A 59 7.74 15.47 -4.39
CA MET A 59 7.63 16.77 -3.73
C MET A 59 8.42 16.77 -2.42
N LEU A 60 8.33 15.68 -1.65
CA LEU A 60 9.06 15.52 -0.40
C LEU A 60 10.46 14.89 -0.57
N ASN A 61 10.75 14.38 -1.77
CA ASN A 61 12.04 13.79 -2.15
C ASN A 61 12.43 12.59 -1.27
N TYR A 62 11.47 11.69 -1.05
CA TYR A 62 11.60 10.45 -0.29
C TYR A 62 10.74 9.35 -0.93
N GLN A 63 11.01 8.11 -0.57
CA GLN A 63 10.33 6.93 -1.06
C GLN A 63 9.48 6.35 0.08
N SER A 64 8.20 6.10 -0.19
CA SER A 64 7.21 5.52 0.73
C SER A 64 6.60 4.26 0.09
N THR A 65 5.65 3.60 0.74
CA THR A 65 4.97 2.44 0.17
C THR A 65 4.04 2.83 -0.97
N SER A 66 3.93 1.97 -1.98
CA SER A 66 3.07 2.14 -3.14
C SER A 66 1.64 1.65 -2.89
N PHE A 67 0.71 1.99 -3.80
CA PHE A 67 -0.63 1.39 -3.80
C PHE A 67 -0.61 -0.13 -3.97
N HIS A 68 0.39 -0.67 -4.67
CA HIS A 68 0.53 -2.10 -4.91
C HIS A 68 0.99 -2.83 -3.66
N ASP A 69 1.83 -2.21 -2.84
CA ASP A 69 2.40 -2.84 -1.65
C ASP A 69 1.29 -3.13 -0.62
N ALA A 70 0.31 -2.24 -0.53
CA ALA A 70 -0.87 -2.43 0.29
C ALA A 70 -1.80 -3.56 -0.22
N LEU A 71 -1.74 -3.92 -1.51
CA LEU A 71 -2.44 -5.08 -2.07
C LEU A 71 -1.65 -6.36 -1.81
N TYR A 72 -0.33 -6.31 -2.00
CA TYR A 72 0.60 -7.39 -1.71
C TYR A 72 0.43 -7.90 -0.26
N VAL A 73 0.51 -7.02 0.74
CA VAL A 73 0.38 -7.46 2.15
C VAL A 73 -0.99 -8.04 2.45
N ARG A 74 -2.05 -7.51 1.82
CA ARG A 74 -3.41 -8.03 2.01
C ARG A 74 -3.55 -9.42 1.43
N GLU A 75 -3.00 -9.66 0.25
CA GLU A 75 -3.02 -10.97 -0.40
C GLU A 75 -2.20 -12.00 0.39
N VAL A 76 -0.97 -11.66 0.78
CA VAL A 76 -0.07 -12.58 1.49
C VAL A 76 -0.60 -12.97 2.87
N PHE A 77 -1.16 -12.02 3.62
CA PHE A 77 -1.66 -12.27 4.97
C PHE A 77 -3.18 -12.53 5.05
N GLY A 78 -3.89 -12.52 3.93
CA GLY A 78 -5.36 -12.68 3.90
C GLY A 78 -6.11 -11.54 4.62
N LEU A 79 -5.56 -10.32 4.61
CA LEU A 79 -6.14 -9.15 5.27
C LEU A 79 -7.16 -8.45 4.37
N LYS A 80 -8.14 -7.78 5.00
CA LYS A 80 -9.19 -7.04 4.30
C LYS A 80 -9.02 -5.54 4.47
N ARG A 81 -9.67 -4.72 3.64
CA ARG A 81 -9.83 -3.28 3.92
C ARG A 81 -10.86 -3.09 5.05
N ALA A 82 -11.02 -1.84 5.49
CA ALA A 82 -12.14 -1.47 6.34
C ALA A 82 -13.47 -1.88 5.68
N PRO A 83 -14.44 -2.45 6.41
CA PRO A 83 -15.66 -3.04 5.83
C PRO A 83 -16.44 -2.07 4.93
N GLU A 84 -16.56 -0.81 5.35
CA GLU A 84 -17.27 0.23 4.63
C GLU A 84 -16.57 0.55 3.29
N PHE A 85 -15.23 0.56 3.31
CA PHE A 85 -14.44 0.82 2.11
C PHE A 85 -14.43 -0.37 1.16
N GLU A 86 -14.36 -1.60 1.68
CA GLU A 86 -14.46 -2.82 0.87
C GLU A 86 -15.82 -2.89 0.15
N ALA A 87 -16.92 -2.61 0.87
CA ALA A 87 -18.25 -2.56 0.27
C ALA A 87 -18.36 -1.46 -0.80
N TRP A 88 -17.76 -0.29 -0.55
CA TRP A 88 -17.73 0.79 -1.53
C TRP A 88 -16.95 0.41 -2.80
N LEU A 89 -15.74 -0.17 -2.66
CA LEU A 89 -14.93 -0.63 -3.80
C LEU A 89 -15.68 -1.65 -4.67
N GLN A 90 -16.42 -2.56 -4.05
CA GLN A 90 -17.28 -3.51 -4.74
C GLN A 90 -18.42 -2.80 -5.49
N SER A 91 -19.10 -1.84 -4.84
CA SER A 91 -20.17 -1.05 -5.49
C SER A 91 -19.68 -0.22 -6.68
N MET A 92 -18.41 0.20 -6.64
CA MET A 92 -17.75 0.95 -7.70
C MET A 92 -17.19 0.05 -8.82
N HIS A 93 -17.35 -1.28 -8.72
CA HIS A 93 -16.77 -2.25 -9.65
C HIS A 93 -15.24 -2.11 -9.78
N ILE A 94 -14.56 -1.80 -8.66
CA ILE A 94 -13.09 -1.76 -8.59
C ILE A 94 -12.55 -3.11 -8.12
N THR A 95 -13.26 -3.78 -7.20
CA THR A 95 -12.90 -5.11 -6.68
C THR A 95 -14.03 -6.11 -6.86
N GLY A 96 -13.67 -7.39 -6.97
CA GLY A 96 -14.61 -8.51 -6.91
C GLY A 96 -15.14 -8.75 -5.49
N THR A 97 -16.07 -9.70 -5.36
CA THR A 97 -16.58 -10.16 -4.06
C THR A 97 -15.52 -10.87 -3.21
N ASP A 98 -14.44 -11.32 -3.85
CA ASP A 98 -13.24 -11.89 -3.23
C ASP A 98 -12.24 -10.82 -2.76
N GLY A 99 -12.51 -9.53 -3.02
CA GLY A 99 -11.65 -8.40 -2.68
C GLY A 99 -10.46 -8.20 -3.61
N ARG A 100 -10.31 -9.01 -4.68
CA ARG A 100 -9.25 -8.80 -5.67
C ARG A 100 -9.63 -7.67 -6.61
N LEU A 101 -8.64 -6.93 -7.12
CA LEU A 101 -8.88 -5.91 -8.14
C LEU A 101 -9.46 -6.56 -9.40
N LEU A 102 -10.48 -5.92 -9.97
CA LEU A 102 -10.96 -6.29 -11.29
C LEU A 102 -9.99 -5.77 -12.36
N PRO A 103 -9.81 -6.51 -13.47
CA PRO A 103 -9.03 -6.01 -14.60
C PRO A 103 -9.57 -4.67 -15.08
N ALA A 104 -8.68 -3.75 -15.45
CA ALA A 104 -9.10 -2.54 -16.14
C ALA A 104 -9.79 -2.92 -17.45
N ASP A 105 -10.99 -2.37 -17.67
CA ASP A 105 -11.72 -2.56 -18.92
C ASP A 105 -10.92 -2.03 -20.12
N GLY A 106 -11.08 -2.65 -21.29
CA GLY A 106 -10.45 -2.19 -22.53
C GLY A 106 -10.88 -0.77 -22.94
N GLY A 107 -12.01 -0.28 -22.42
CA GLY A 107 -12.45 1.11 -22.53
C GLY A 107 -11.76 2.11 -21.58
N HIS A 108 -10.81 1.66 -20.73
CA HIS A 108 -10.17 2.55 -19.76
C HIS A 108 -9.39 3.66 -20.48
N PRO A 109 -9.66 4.95 -20.20
CA PRO A 109 -9.07 6.08 -20.96
C PRO A 109 -7.54 6.06 -21.01
N LEU A 110 -6.88 5.63 -19.92
CA LEU A 110 -5.42 5.50 -19.88
C LEU A 110 -4.89 4.36 -20.77
N LEU A 111 -5.66 3.29 -21.00
CA LEU A 111 -5.27 2.22 -21.92
C LEU A 111 -5.47 2.63 -23.38
N GLY A 112 -6.51 3.42 -23.67
CA GLY A 112 -6.72 4.03 -24.99
C GLY A 112 -5.55 4.93 -25.41
N PHE A 113 -5.03 5.74 -24.48
CA PHE A 113 -3.86 6.59 -24.73
C PHE A 113 -2.59 5.78 -25.10
N VAL A 114 -2.37 4.63 -24.44
CA VAL A 114 -1.23 3.76 -24.77
C VAL A 114 -1.41 3.13 -26.15
N ALA A 115 -2.62 2.70 -26.50
CA ALA A 115 -2.92 2.15 -27.81
C ALA A 115 -2.74 3.18 -28.95
N GLU A 116 -3.12 4.44 -28.72
CA GLU A 116 -2.93 5.54 -29.67
C GLU A 116 -1.46 5.90 -29.91
N ARG A 117 -0.57 5.76 -28.90
CA ARG A 117 0.87 6.04 -29.07
C ARG A 117 1.69 4.85 -29.57
N ALA A 118 1.12 3.65 -29.53
CA ALA A 118 1.74 2.43 -30.04
C ALA A 118 1.46 2.17 -31.54
N ALA A 119 0.53 2.92 -32.14
CA ALA A 119 0.19 2.93 -33.56
C ALA A 119 0.98 4.02 -34.32
#